data_AF-A0A934KZI4-F1
#
_entry.id   AF-A0A934KZI4-F1
#
_cell.length_a   1.000
_cell.length_b   1.000
_cell.length_c   1.000
_cell.angle_alpha   90.00
_cell.angle_beta   90.00
_cell.angle_gamma   90.00
#
_symmetry.space_group_name_H-M   'P 1'
#
loop_
_entity.id
_entity.type
_entity.pdbx_description
1 polymer ?
#
loop_
_entity_poly.entity_id
_entity_poly.type
_entity_poly.pdbx_seq_one_letter_code
_entity_poly.pdbx_strand_id
1 'polypeptide(L)'
;AAQDVLRAHKDCDALVLDLRANGGGDERLGMAIARWFVDGEGVYAKSVLRDAKTGAWDVVKERTIAAHRREDRFEKPLVVLQGPVCMSSCEGLLLMLKRCPRATFVGATSGGSSGNPQARDLGNGIVAFVPSWRALDADDQPIEGVGLAPDVAVEVTPKDFADGDPVLARALELVRER
;
A
#
# COMPACT_ATOMS: atom_id res chain seq x y z
N ALA A 1 14.67 -13.27 3.70
CA ALA A 1 13.91 -12.15 3.09
C ALA A 1 12.40 -12.30 3.39
N ALA A 2 11.56 -11.29 3.14
CA ALA A 2 10.11 -11.37 3.42
C ALA A 2 9.42 -12.57 2.74
N GLN A 3 9.89 -12.97 1.56
CA GLN A 3 9.40 -14.13 0.83
C GLN A 3 9.66 -15.46 1.56
N ASP A 4 10.77 -15.58 2.29
CA ASP A 4 11.08 -16.79 3.06
C ASP A 4 10.12 -16.94 4.24
N VAL A 5 9.72 -15.82 4.87
CA VAL A 5 8.71 -15.80 5.93
C VAL A 5 7.36 -16.26 5.37
N LEU A 6 6.95 -15.75 4.20
CA LEU A 6 5.71 -16.17 3.54
C LEU A 6 5.74 -17.65 3.15
N ARG A 7 6.87 -18.16 2.64
CA ARG A 7 7.05 -19.60 2.35
C ARG A 7 6.91 -20.44 3.62
N ALA A 8 7.57 -20.04 4.70
CA ALA A 8 7.57 -20.79 5.96
C ALA A 8 6.21 -20.82 6.66
N HIS A 9 5.33 -19.85 6.39
CA HIS A 9 4.03 -19.70 7.04
C HIS A 9 2.86 -19.91 6.06
N LYS A 10 3.11 -20.57 4.92
CA LYS A 10 2.11 -20.79 3.89
C LYS A 10 0.90 -21.61 4.38
N ASP A 11 1.12 -22.44 5.40
CA ASP A 11 0.11 -23.31 5.98
C ASP A 11 -0.68 -22.65 7.13
N CYS A 12 -0.31 -21.45 7.59
CA CYS A 12 -1.08 -20.70 8.61
C CYS A 12 -2.49 -20.40 8.12
N ASP A 13 -3.48 -20.36 9.01
CA ASP A 13 -4.89 -20.15 8.63
C ASP A 13 -5.21 -18.72 8.19
N ALA A 14 -4.39 -17.76 8.60
CA ALA A 14 -4.45 -16.38 8.15
C ALA A 14 -3.09 -15.71 8.36
N LEU A 15 -2.91 -14.54 7.75
CA LEU A 15 -1.77 -13.66 8.00
C LEU A 15 -2.24 -12.26 8.39
N VAL A 16 -1.53 -11.65 9.34
CA VAL A 16 -1.62 -10.22 9.62
C VAL A 16 -0.36 -9.56 9.08
N LEU A 17 -0.53 -8.64 8.13
CA LEU A 17 0.55 -7.84 7.55
C LEU A 17 0.50 -6.43 8.14
N ASP A 18 1.43 -6.12 9.03
CA ASP A 18 1.50 -4.80 9.66
C ASP A 18 2.33 -3.82 8.83
N LEU A 19 1.68 -2.80 8.27
CA LEU A 19 2.30 -1.74 7.49
C LEU A 19 2.29 -0.39 8.22
N ARG A 20 1.79 -0.31 9.46
CA ARG A 20 1.51 0.96 10.15
C ARG A 20 2.73 1.87 10.31
N ALA A 21 3.94 1.33 10.32
CA ALA A 21 5.19 2.10 10.42
C ALA A 21 5.91 2.30 9.07
N ASN A 22 5.29 1.92 7.95
CA ASN A 22 5.93 1.89 6.63
C ASN A 22 5.75 3.20 5.86
N GLY A 23 6.76 4.07 5.87
CA GLY A 23 6.78 5.33 5.12
C GLY A 23 7.01 5.22 3.60
N GLY A 24 7.09 4.01 3.05
CA GLY A 24 7.44 3.76 1.65
C GLY A 24 8.87 3.25 1.45
N GLY A 25 9.42 3.45 0.25
CA GLY A 25 10.73 2.89 -0.13
C GLY A 25 10.77 2.50 -1.61
N ASP A 26 11.16 1.27 -1.90
CA ASP A 26 11.11 0.73 -3.27
C ASP A 26 9.80 -0.03 -3.50
N GLU A 27 8.97 0.51 -4.39
CA GLU A 27 7.72 -0.09 -4.82
C GLU A 27 7.88 -1.49 -5.41
N ARG A 28 9.02 -1.81 -6.03
CA ARG A 28 9.28 -3.16 -6.56
C ARG A 28 9.32 -4.20 -5.45
N LEU A 29 9.81 -3.83 -4.27
CA LEU A 29 9.79 -4.71 -3.09
C LEU A 29 8.36 -4.87 -2.56
N GLY A 30 7.58 -3.79 -2.52
CA GLY A 30 6.15 -3.85 -2.21
C GLY A 30 5.41 -4.78 -3.17
N MET A 31 5.63 -4.62 -4.47
CA MET A 31 5.06 -5.49 -5.50
C MET A 31 5.50 -6.95 -5.30
N ALA A 32 6.77 -7.23 -4.99
CA ALA A 32 7.24 -8.58 -4.73
C ALA A 32 6.53 -9.25 -3.53
N ILE A 33 6.04 -8.47 -2.56
CA ILE A 33 5.20 -8.95 -1.46
C ILE A 33 3.75 -9.11 -1.93
N ALA A 34 3.16 -8.09 -2.56
CA ALA A 34 1.75 -8.09 -2.97
C ALA A 34 1.38 -9.25 -3.91
N ARG A 35 2.31 -9.65 -4.78
CA ARG A 35 2.13 -10.76 -5.75
C ARG A 35 1.83 -12.11 -5.10
N TRP A 36 2.11 -12.28 -3.80
CA TRP A 36 1.72 -13.48 -3.04
C TRP A 36 0.23 -13.56 -2.76
N PHE A 37 -0.47 -12.43 -2.72
CA PHE A 37 -1.84 -12.33 -2.21
C PHE A 37 -2.88 -12.08 -3.30
N VAL A 38 -2.50 -11.35 -4.36
CA VAL A 38 -3.42 -10.96 -5.43
C VAL A 38 -3.78 -12.13 -6.36
N ASP A 39 -4.89 -11.94 -7.08
CA ASP A 39 -5.42 -12.90 -8.05
C ASP A 39 -5.26 -12.33 -9.48
N GLY A 40 -4.66 -13.13 -10.37
CA GLY A 40 -4.50 -12.78 -11.79
C GLY A 40 -3.66 -11.52 -12.04
N GLU A 41 -3.93 -10.84 -13.15
CA GLU A 41 -3.35 -9.55 -13.53
C GLU A 41 -4.39 -8.44 -13.44
N GLY A 42 -3.95 -7.22 -13.16
CA GLY A 42 -4.80 -6.05 -13.29
C GLY A 42 -4.13 -4.73 -12.93
N VAL A 43 -4.82 -3.65 -13.23
CA VAL A 43 -4.46 -2.30 -12.83
C VAL A 43 -4.71 -2.14 -11.33
N TYR A 44 -3.73 -1.61 -10.60
CA TYR A 44 -3.87 -1.28 -9.18
C TYR A 44 -3.84 0.24 -8.94
N ALA A 45 -3.25 1.01 -9.85
CA ALA A 45 -3.14 2.46 -9.73
C ALA A 45 -2.97 3.09 -11.11
N LYS A 46 -3.17 4.41 -11.17
CA LYS A 46 -2.85 5.23 -12.34
C LYS A 46 -1.98 6.40 -11.93
N SER A 47 -1.20 6.91 -12.88
CA SER A 47 -0.38 8.09 -12.70
C SER A 47 -0.66 9.08 -13.81
N VAL A 48 -1.03 10.31 -13.44
CA VAL A 48 -1.18 11.41 -14.41
C VAL A 48 0.13 12.16 -14.45
N LEU A 49 0.79 12.13 -15.61
CA LEU A 49 2.05 12.82 -15.87
C LEU A 49 1.80 14.11 -16.64
N ARG A 50 2.76 15.01 -16.53
CA ARG A 50 2.77 16.23 -17.33
C ARG A 50 3.24 15.93 -18.75
N ASP A 51 2.48 16.31 -19.75
CA ASP A 51 2.89 16.26 -21.15
C ASP A 51 4.04 17.26 -21.37
N ALA A 52 5.14 16.80 -21.95
CA ALA A 52 6.34 17.61 -22.16
C ALA A 52 6.19 18.66 -23.28
N LYS A 53 5.26 18.45 -24.22
CA LYS A 53 4.98 19.35 -25.35
C LYS A 53 3.96 20.42 -24.97
N THR A 54 2.87 20.03 -24.31
CA THR A 54 1.76 20.94 -23.98
C THR A 54 1.88 21.54 -22.58
N GLY A 55 2.60 20.86 -21.67
CA GLY A 55 2.69 21.24 -20.27
C GLY A 55 1.42 20.93 -19.46
N ALA A 56 0.42 20.28 -20.05
CA ALA A 56 -0.81 19.86 -19.38
C ALA A 56 -0.61 18.57 -18.57
N TRP A 57 -1.51 18.29 -17.62
CA TRP A 57 -1.53 17.06 -16.81
C TRP A 57 -2.57 16.09 -17.35
N ASP A 58 -2.30 15.47 -18.50
CA ASP A 58 -3.26 14.66 -19.25
C ASP A 58 -2.69 13.32 -19.77
N VAL A 59 -1.42 13.02 -19.50
CA VAL A 59 -0.81 11.73 -19.85
C VAL A 59 -1.08 10.73 -18.73
N VAL A 60 -2.08 9.86 -18.92
CA VAL A 60 -2.40 8.80 -17.96
C VAL A 60 -1.57 7.54 -18.25
N LYS A 61 -0.92 7.00 -17.21
CA LYS A 61 -0.27 5.68 -17.24
C LYS A 61 -0.89 4.76 -16.21
N GLU A 62 -1.38 3.62 -16.67
CA GLU A 62 -1.81 2.54 -15.80
C GLU A 62 -0.59 1.83 -15.20
N ARG A 63 -0.75 1.37 -13.96
CA ARG A 63 0.24 0.59 -13.24
C ARG A 63 -0.40 -0.75 -12.89
N THR A 64 0.24 -1.82 -13.35
CA THR A 64 -0.31 -3.18 -13.28
C THR A 64 0.51 -4.07 -12.36
N ILE A 65 -0.16 -5.07 -11.82
CA ILE A 65 0.43 -6.17 -11.05
C ILE A 65 -0.10 -7.49 -11.60
N ALA A 66 0.75 -8.51 -11.63
CA ALA A 66 0.37 -9.89 -11.93
C ALA A 66 0.76 -10.80 -10.77
N ALA A 67 -0.14 -11.67 -10.35
CA ALA A 67 0.08 -12.63 -9.28
C ALA A 67 1.32 -13.51 -9.51
N HIS A 68 1.85 -14.08 -8.42
CA HIS A 68 2.80 -15.19 -8.53
C HIS A 68 2.11 -16.45 -9.07
N ARG A 69 2.92 -17.45 -9.43
CA ARG A 69 2.42 -18.80 -9.69
C ARG A 69 1.68 -19.30 -8.46
N ARG A 70 0.66 -20.15 -8.64
CA ARG A 70 -0.25 -20.55 -7.55
C ARG A 70 0.48 -21.21 -6.37
N GLU A 71 1.52 -21.97 -6.65
CA GLU A 71 2.40 -22.59 -5.67
C GLU A 71 3.23 -21.59 -4.83
N ASP A 72 3.31 -20.33 -5.23
CA ASP A 72 3.98 -19.23 -4.51
C ASP A 72 2.95 -18.15 -4.08
N ARG A 73 1.69 -18.54 -3.85
CA ARG A 73 0.62 -17.66 -3.35
C ARG A 73 0.11 -18.09 -1.98
N PHE A 74 -0.35 -17.11 -1.22
CA PHE A 74 -1.10 -17.28 0.02
C PHE A 74 -2.59 -17.03 -0.27
N GLU A 75 -3.39 -18.11 -0.32
CA GLU A 75 -4.80 -18.07 -0.73
C GLU A 75 -5.77 -18.02 0.46
N LYS A 76 -5.26 -17.84 1.68
CA LYS A 76 -6.04 -17.76 2.93
C LYS A 76 -6.28 -16.28 3.34
N PRO A 77 -7.13 -16.00 4.35
CA PRO A 77 -7.40 -14.64 4.83
C PRO A 77 -6.15 -13.80 5.12
N LEU A 78 -6.19 -12.54 4.68
CA LEU A 78 -5.16 -11.53 4.96
C LEU A 78 -5.80 -10.36 5.69
N VAL A 79 -5.22 -9.94 6.82
CA VAL A 79 -5.56 -8.68 7.46
C VAL A 79 -4.37 -7.73 7.33
N VAL A 80 -4.59 -6.53 6.83
CA VAL A 80 -3.55 -5.52 6.60
C VAL A 80 -3.73 -4.40 7.61
N LEU A 81 -2.74 -4.16 8.46
CA LEU A 81 -2.78 -3.01 9.37
C LEU A 81 -2.18 -1.81 8.67
N GLN A 82 -2.91 -0.70 8.63
CA GLN A 82 -2.48 0.54 8.02
C GLN A 82 -2.70 1.74 8.95
N GLY A 83 -1.98 2.82 8.69
CA GLY A 83 -2.10 4.05 9.45
C GLY A 83 -1.48 5.25 8.73
N PRO A 84 -1.46 6.43 9.37
CA PRO A 84 -1.09 7.69 8.73
C PRO A 84 0.37 7.77 8.28
N VAL A 85 1.25 6.89 8.78
CA VAL A 85 2.64 6.80 8.31
C VAL A 85 2.74 6.04 6.98
N CYS A 86 1.73 5.24 6.62
CA CYS A 86 1.67 4.59 5.31
C CYS A 86 1.65 5.65 4.20
N MET A 87 2.76 5.85 3.52
CA MET A 87 2.89 6.82 2.43
C MET A 87 3.73 6.27 1.28
N SER A 88 3.70 6.94 0.14
CA SER A 88 4.54 6.63 -1.02
C SER A 88 4.38 5.17 -1.49
N SER A 89 5.46 4.43 -1.66
CA SER A 89 5.41 3.02 -2.07
C SER A 89 4.62 2.11 -1.13
N CYS A 90 4.39 2.52 0.13
CA CYS A 90 3.46 1.79 1.01
C CYS A 90 2.01 1.93 0.53
N GLU A 91 1.59 3.10 0.05
CA GLU A 91 0.26 3.29 -0.55
C GLU A 91 0.13 2.54 -1.87
N GLY A 92 1.21 2.47 -2.65
CA GLY A 92 1.32 1.56 -3.79
C GLY A 92 1.07 0.10 -3.39
N LEU A 93 1.68 -0.37 -2.29
CA LEU A 93 1.45 -1.70 -1.72
C LEU A 93 -0.01 -1.89 -1.26
N LEU A 94 -0.61 -0.92 -0.58
CA LEU A 94 -2.02 -0.98 -0.16
C LEU A 94 -2.96 -1.13 -1.38
N LEU A 95 -2.77 -0.33 -2.43
CA LEU A 95 -3.54 -0.44 -3.68
C LEU A 95 -3.36 -1.80 -4.37
N MET A 96 -2.12 -2.31 -4.41
CA MET A 96 -1.87 -3.66 -4.91
C MET A 96 -2.61 -4.70 -4.07
N LEU A 97 -2.62 -4.57 -2.74
CA LEU A 97 -3.32 -5.52 -1.85
C LEU A 97 -4.85 -5.39 -1.91
N LYS A 98 -5.42 -4.25 -2.31
CA LYS A 98 -6.87 -4.12 -2.56
C LYS A 98 -7.36 -5.05 -3.68
N ARG A 99 -6.46 -5.51 -4.55
CA ARG A 99 -6.73 -6.55 -5.56
C ARG A 99 -6.83 -7.97 -4.98
N CYS A 100 -6.48 -8.18 -3.70
CA CYS A 100 -6.67 -9.46 -3.03
C CYS A 100 -8.10 -9.53 -2.47
N PRO A 101 -8.97 -10.42 -2.98
CA PRO A 101 -10.37 -10.48 -2.53
C PRO A 101 -10.55 -11.00 -1.10
N ARG A 102 -9.47 -11.45 -0.47
CA ARG A 102 -9.44 -11.99 0.90
C ARG A 102 -8.80 -11.03 1.90
N ALA A 103 -8.33 -9.87 1.43
CA ALA A 103 -7.73 -8.85 2.27
C ALA A 103 -8.78 -8.05 3.03
N THR A 104 -8.45 -7.63 4.25
CA THR A 104 -9.23 -6.68 5.03
C THR A 104 -8.29 -5.67 5.66
N PHE A 105 -8.52 -4.39 5.41
CA PHE A 105 -7.68 -3.28 5.88
C PHE A 105 -8.21 -2.74 7.21
N VAL A 106 -7.34 -2.65 8.21
CA VAL A 106 -7.70 -2.28 9.59
C VAL A 106 -6.77 -1.17 10.07
N GLY A 107 -7.32 -0.18 10.78
CA GLY A 107 -6.55 0.88 11.42
C GLY A 107 -7.03 2.27 11.00
N ALA A 108 -6.14 3.09 10.46
CA ALA A 108 -6.44 4.47 10.09
C ALA A 108 -6.12 4.76 8.62
N THR A 109 -6.63 5.87 8.10
CA THR A 109 -6.34 6.35 6.73
C THR A 109 -4.84 6.54 6.53
N SER A 110 -4.34 6.18 5.35
CA SER A 110 -2.93 6.38 4.97
C SER A 110 -2.58 7.87 4.82
N GLY A 111 -1.29 8.18 4.69
CA GLY A 111 -0.79 9.56 4.71
C GLY A 111 -1.15 10.41 3.49
N GLY A 112 -1.55 9.81 2.36
CA GLY A 112 -1.92 10.54 1.15
C GLY A 112 -0.75 11.28 0.53
N SER A 113 0.42 10.64 0.40
CA SER A 113 1.64 11.29 -0.12
C SER A 113 2.42 10.32 -1.02
N SER A 114 2.06 10.31 -2.29
CA SER A 114 2.47 9.33 -3.29
C SER A 114 3.05 9.95 -4.57
N GLY A 115 3.48 11.21 -4.55
CA GLY A 115 3.73 12.06 -5.72
C GLY A 115 4.99 11.76 -6.55
N ASN A 116 5.70 10.67 -6.26
CA ASN A 116 6.94 10.24 -6.92
C ASN A 116 7.93 11.40 -7.13
N PRO A 117 8.50 11.94 -6.04
CA PRO A 117 9.36 13.11 -6.13
C PRO A 117 10.60 12.83 -6.97
N GLN A 118 10.94 13.78 -7.83
CA GLN A 118 12.15 13.75 -8.66
C GLN A 118 13.11 14.84 -8.20
N ALA A 119 14.39 14.51 -8.13
CA ALA A 119 15.43 15.46 -7.78
C ALA A 119 15.55 16.56 -8.87
N ARG A 120 15.72 17.79 -8.40
CA ARG A 120 15.97 18.99 -9.19
C ARG A 120 17.13 19.73 -8.54
N ASP A 121 18.27 19.73 -9.21
CA ASP A 121 19.43 20.51 -8.79
C ASP A 121 19.13 22.00 -9.00
N LEU A 122 19.24 22.79 -7.93
CA LEU A 122 19.03 24.23 -7.94
C LEU A 122 20.36 25.01 -7.92
N GLY A 123 21.50 24.31 -7.94
CA GLY A 123 22.84 24.88 -7.81
C GLY A 123 23.29 25.03 -6.36
N ASN A 124 24.57 25.37 -6.16
CA ASN A 124 25.19 25.61 -4.85
C ASN A 124 25.01 24.45 -3.83
N GLY A 125 24.88 23.21 -4.31
CA GLY A 125 24.67 22.03 -3.47
C GLY A 125 23.24 21.88 -2.94
N ILE A 126 22.27 22.63 -3.47
CA ILE A 126 20.85 22.55 -3.08
C ILE A 126 20.10 21.67 -4.09
N VAL A 127 19.41 20.65 -3.58
CA VAL A 127 18.53 19.78 -4.38
C VAL A 127 17.11 19.86 -3.83
N ALA A 128 16.15 20.18 -4.70
CA ALA A 128 14.73 20.10 -4.41
C ALA A 128 14.15 18.77 -4.92
N PHE A 129 13.25 18.18 -4.15
CA PHE A 129 12.48 16.99 -4.54
C PHE A 129 11.07 17.42 -4.88
N VAL A 130 10.72 17.36 -6.16
CA VAL A 130 9.45 17.90 -6.67
C VAL A 130 8.58 16.75 -7.19
N PRO A 131 7.29 16.67 -6.80
CA PRO A 131 6.38 15.66 -7.33
C PRO A 131 6.37 15.62 -8.86
N SER A 132 6.38 14.42 -9.43
CA SER A 132 6.45 14.21 -10.88
C SER A 132 5.17 13.65 -11.51
N TRP A 133 4.22 13.23 -10.68
CA TRP A 133 2.91 12.76 -11.13
C TRP A 133 1.80 13.15 -10.15
N ARG A 134 0.55 12.94 -10.58
CA ARG A 134 -0.59 12.81 -9.66
C ARG A 134 -0.93 11.33 -9.54
N ALA A 135 -0.97 10.82 -8.32
CA ALA A 135 -1.30 9.43 -8.05
C ALA A 135 -2.82 9.26 -7.92
N LEU A 136 -3.37 8.33 -8.69
CA LEU A 136 -4.76 7.92 -8.63
C LEU A 136 -4.86 6.44 -8.29
N ASP A 137 -5.94 6.03 -7.64
CA ASP A 137 -6.31 4.61 -7.58
C ASP A 137 -6.85 4.10 -8.93
N ALA A 138 -7.28 2.83 -8.96
CA ALA A 138 -7.79 2.22 -10.18
C ALA A 138 -9.11 2.87 -10.67
N ASP A 139 -9.87 3.48 -9.77
CA ASP A 139 -11.17 4.12 -9.99
C ASP A 139 -11.05 5.65 -10.20
N ASP A 140 -9.85 6.11 -10.57
CA ASP A 140 -9.52 7.50 -10.87
C ASP A 140 -9.65 8.46 -9.67
N GLN A 141 -9.68 7.96 -8.44
CA GLN A 141 -9.70 8.81 -7.24
C GLN A 141 -8.29 9.27 -6.85
N PRO A 142 -8.12 10.56 -6.49
CA PRO A 142 -6.82 11.08 -6.07
C PRO A 142 -6.42 10.56 -4.70
N ILE A 143 -5.12 10.30 -4.53
CA ILE A 143 -4.54 9.83 -3.26
C ILE A 143 -3.91 10.99 -2.48
N GLU A 144 -3.28 11.95 -3.17
CA GLU A 144 -2.59 13.08 -2.57
C GLU A 144 -3.53 13.91 -1.66
N GLY A 145 -3.15 14.07 -0.39
CA GLY A 145 -3.91 14.82 0.61
C GLY A 145 -5.20 14.14 1.10
N VAL A 146 -5.54 12.95 0.57
CA VAL A 146 -6.75 12.18 0.93
C VAL A 146 -6.38 10.90 1.66
N GLY A 147 -5.41 10.15 1.12
CA GLY A 147 -5.03 8.82 1.61
C GLY A 147 -6.05 7.73 1.25
N LEU A 148 -5.76 6.52 1.70
CA LEU A 148 -6.55 5.31 1.50
C LEU A 148 -7.24 4.93 2.81
N ALA A 149 -8.57 4.98 2.83
CA ALA A 149 -9.34 4.56 4.00
C ALA A 149 -9.24 3.03 4.22
N PRO A 150 -9.22 2.57 5.49
CA PRO A 150 -9.33 1.16 5.82
C PRO A 150 -10.77 0.66 5.65
N ASP A 151 -10.96 -0.67 5.58
CA ASP A 151 -12.29 -1.27 5.63
C ASP A 151 -12.88 -1.19 7.05
N VAL A 152 -12.02 -1.32 8.06
CA VAL A 152 -12.36 -1.24 9.48
C VAL A 152 -11.51 -0.17 10.14
N ALA A 153 -12.10 1.00 10.35
CA ALA A 153 -11.46 2.08 11.09
C ALA A 153 -11.34 1.72 12.58
N VAL A 154 -10.18 2.00 13.18
CA VAL A 154 -9.92 1.84 14.61
C VAL A 154 -9.33 3.15 15.12
N GLU A 155 -10.17 3.95 15.77
CA GLU A 155 -9.78 5.23 16.37
C GLU A 155 -9.02 4.96 17.68
N VAL A 156 -7.76 5.38 17.73
CA VAL A 156 -6.84 5.11 18.84
C VAL A 156 -6.00 6.34 19.15
N THR A 157 -5.73 6.54 20.43
CA THR A 157 -4.78 7.52 20.95
C THR A 157 -3.52 6.80 21.45
N PRO A 158 -2.39 7.49 21.62
CA PRO A 158 -1.19 6.88 22.20
C PRO A 158 -1.44 6.21 23.57
N LYS A 159 -2.41 6.69 24.35
CA LYS A 159 -2.75 6.11 25.66
C LYS A 159 -3.37 4.71 25.54
N ASP A 160 -4.11 4.44 24.47
CA ASP A 160 -4.77 3.16 24.26
C ASP A 160 -3.78 2.02 24.00
N PHE A 161 -2.53 2.35 23.70
CA PHE A 161 -1.45 1.39 23.53
C PHE A 161 -0.72 1.01 24.84
N ALA A 162 -1.12 1.57 25.98
CA ALA A 162 -0.44 1.35 27.26
C ALA A 162 -0.50 -0.12 27.71
N ASP A 163 -1.63 -0.79 27.46
CA ASP A 163 -1.91 -2.15 27.94
C ASP A 163 -1.98 -3.19 26.80
N GLY A 164 -1.61 -2.81 25.57
CA GLY A 164 -1.67 -3.69 24.41
C GLY A 164 -1.79 -2.91 23.10
N ASP A 165 -2.12 -3.61 22.02
CA ASP A 165 -2.33 -3.00 20.70
C ASP A 165 -3.79 -3.19 20.26
N PRO A 166 -4.65 -2.15 20.39
CA PRO A 166 -6.07 -2.26 20.04
C PRO A 166 -6.31 -2.53 18.55
N VAL A 167 -5.42 -2.07 17.67
CA VAL A 167 -5.55 -2.29 16.21
C VAL A 167 -5.21 -3.74 15.88
N LEU A 168 -4.14 -4.28 16.47
CA LEU A 168 -3.80 -5.70 16.35
C LEU A 168 -4.86 -6.59 17.00
N ALA A 169 -5.40 -6.22 18.16
CA ALA A 169 -6.48 -6.95 18.80
C ALA A 169 -7.69 -7.07 17.87
N ARG A 170 -8.10 -5.96 17.24
CA ARG A 170 -9.20 -5.98 16.26
C ARG A 170 -8.91 -6.86 15.06
N ALA A 171 -7.67 -6.85 14.57
CA ALA A 171 -7.26 -7.74 13.48
C ALA A 171 -7.32 -9.23 13.87
N LEU A 172 -6.91 -9.58 15.08
CA LEU A 172 -6.98 -10.95 15.59
C LEU A 172 -8.42 -11.44 15.79
N GLU A 173 -9.34 -10.57 16.19
CA GLU A 173 -10.77 -10.87 16.22
C GLU A 173 -11.29 -11.23 14.82
N LEU A 174 -11.02 -10.37 13.82
CA LEU A 174 -11.44 -10.59 12.43
C LEU A 174 -10.87 -11.88 11.82
N VAL A 175 -9.67 -12.28 12.22
CA VAL A 175 -9.07 -13.56 11.80
C VAL A 175 -9.81 -14.76 12.43
N ARG A 176 -10.21 -14.66 13.70
CA ARG A 176 -10.86 -15.76 14.45
C ARG A 176 -12.33 -15.96 14.10
N GLU A 177 -12.99 -14.96 13.53
CA GLU A 177 -14.39 -15.01 13.09
C GLU A 177 -14.58 -15.74 11.75
N ARG A 178 -13.49 -16.09 11.05
CA ARG A 178 -13.49 -16.78 9.75
C ARG A 178 -13.20 -18.27 9.89
#